data_AF-A0A7C1E4L1-F1
#
_entry.id   AF-A0A7C1E4L1-F1
#
_cell.length_a   1.000
_cell.length_b   1.000
_cell.length_c   1.000
_cell.angle_alpha   90.00
_cell.angle_beta   90.00
_cell.angle_gamma   90.00
#
_symmetry.space_group_name_H-M   'P 1'
#
loop_
_entity.id
_entity.type
_entity.pdbx_description
1 polymer ?
#
loop_
_entity_poly.entity_id
_entity_poly.type
_entity_poly.pdbx_seq_one_letter_code
_entity_poly.pdbx_strand_id
1 'polypeptide(L)' 'MAELKAVRDLIRAKYGGMKVLDSTLVREFLERGFEQKLLELYEEFTRGVCSLGYLAEQLGITTWEAYELLEKKGLRTSNL' A
#
# COMPACT_ATOMS: atom_id res chain seq x y z
N MET A 1 -5.79 15.81 -1.00
CA MET A 1 -7.27 15.72 -1.19
C MET A 1 -7.72 16.07 -2.62
N ALA A 2 -7.25 17.17 -3.23
CA ALA A 2 -7.66 17.56 -4.60
C ALA A 2 -7.17 16.61 -5.71
N GLU A 3 -5.94 16.11 -5.61
CA GLU A 3 -5.36 15.19 -6.63
C GLU A 3 -6.02 13.81 -6.64
N LEU A 4 -6.30 13.24 -5.46
CA LEU A 4 -7.04 11.97 -5.33
C LEU A 4 -8.42 12.05 -5.97
N LYS A 5 -9.09 13.21 -5.87
CA LYS A 5 -10.35 13.47 -6.56
C LYS A 5 -10.16 13.51 -8.08
N ALA A 6 -9.13 14.20 -8.57
CA ALA A 6 -8.83 14.26 -10.00
C ALA A 6 -8.50 12.89 -10.60
N VAL A 7 -7.70 12.07 -9.92
CA VAL A 7 -7.39 10.69 -10.34
C VAL A 7 -8.64 9.83 -10.38
N ARG A 8 -9.49 9.91 -9.34
CA ARG A 8 -10.76 9.20 -9.29
C ARG A 8 -11.72 9.63 -10.41
N ASP A 9 -11.80 10.93 -10.67
CA ASP A 9 -12.68 11.49 -11.71
C ASP A 9 -12.18 11.09 -13.10
N LEU A 10 -10.86 11.08 -13.33
CA LEU A 10 -10.24 10.56 -14.56
C LEU A 10 -10.54 9.06 -14.77
N ILE A 11 -10.35 8.24 -13.74
CA ILE A 11 -10.63 6.81 -13.79
C ILE A 11 -12.12 6.57 -14.07
N ARG A 12 -13.01 7.30 -13.40
CA ARG A 12 -14.46 7.21 -13.61
C ARG A 12 -14.85 7.61 -15.03
N ALA A 13 -14.29 8.70 -15.57
CA ALA A 13 -14.56 9.16 -16.93
C ALA A 13 -14.08 8.18 -17.99
N LYS A 14 -12.92 7.52 -17.76
CA LYS A 14 -12.29 6.63 -18.73
C LYS A 14 -12.82 5.19 -18.68
N TYR A 15 -13.22 4.69 -17.51
CA TYR A 15 -13.56 3.27 -17.29
C TYR A 15 -14.98 3.01 -16.80
N GLY A 16 -15.74 4.03 -16.35
CA GLY A 16 -17.08 3.86 -15.77
C GLY A 16 -17.07 3.21 -14.38
N GLY A 17 -18.02 3.56 -13.50
CA GLY A 17 -17.91 3.28 -12.05
C GLY A 17 -17.78 1.81 -11.62
N MET A 18 -18.24 0.85 -12.43
CA MET A 18 -18.27 -0.57 -12.05
C MET A 18 -17.18 -1.43 -12.71
N LYS A 19 -16.48 -0.93 -13.75
CA LYS A 19 -15.37 -1.63 -14.43
C LYS A 19 -13.98 -1.16 -13.96
N VAL A 20 -13.93 -0.26 -12.99
CA VAL A 20 -12.66 0.30 -12.48
C VAL A 20 -11.80 -0.78 -11.83
N LEU A 21 -12.37 -1.65 -10.99
CA LEU A 21 -11.61 -2.69 -10.28
C LEU A 21 -11.18 -3.85 -11.19
N ASP A 22 -11.93 -4.11 -12.27
CA ASP A 22 -11.59 -5.11 -13.29
C ASP A 22 -10.60 -4.58 -14.35
N SER A 23 -10.28 -3.29 -14.32
CA SER A 23 -9.33 -2.69 -15.24
C SER A 23 -7.91 -3.07 -14.84
N THR A 24 -7.21 -3.82 -15.70
CA THR A 24 -5.80 -4.20 -15.52
C THR A 24 -4.93 -3.01 -15.13
N LEU A 25 -5.17 -1.84 -15.74
CA LEU A 25 -4.42 -0.63 -15.43
C LEU A 25 -4.61 -0.18 -13.98
N VAL A 26 -5.85 -0.20 -13.48
CA VAL A 26 -6.16 0.23 -12.11
C VAL A 26 -5.55 -0.76 -11.11
N ARG A 27 -5.61 -2.06 -11.41
CA ARG A 27 -4.95 -3.08 -10.61
C ARG A 27 -3.43 -2.86 -10.55
N GLU A 28 -2.78 -2.62 -11.69
CA GLU A 28 -1.35 -2.31 -11.74
C GLU A 28 -1.00 -1.05 -10.94
N PHE A 29 -1.83 0.00 -11.01
CA PHE A 29 -1.63 1.21 -10.20
C PHE A 29 -1.77 0.94 -8.71
N LEU A 30 -2.77 0.15 -8.30
CA LEU A 30 -2.96 -0.23 -6.90
C LEU A 30 -1.79 -1.07 -6.39
N GLU A 31 -1.36 -2.08 -7.17
CA GLU A 31 -0.22 -2.94 -6.82
C GLU A 31 1.07 -2.13 -6.67
N ARG A 32 1.38 -1.24 -7.63
CA ARG A 32 2.58 -0.39 -7.56
C ARG A 32 2.52 0.62 -6.43
N GLY A 33 1.37 1.26 -6.22
CA GLY A 33 1.19 2.23 -5.15
C GLY A 33 1.30 1.58 -3.77
N PHE A 34 0.74 0.39 -3.62
CA PHE A 34 0.88 -0.40 -2.40
C PHE A 34 2.34 -0.80 -2.16
N GLU A 35 3.03 -1.32 -3.17
CA GLU A 35 4.44 -1.73 -3.04
C GLU A 35 5.34 -0.56 -2.66
N GLN A 36 5.15 0.59 -3.31
CA GLN A 36 5.88 1.81 -2.98
C GLN A 36 5.65 2.20 -1.51
N LYS A 37 4.38 2.25 -1.08
CA LYS A 37 4.06 2.66 0.29
C LYS A 37 4.60 1.69 1.34
N LEU A 38 4.56 0.38 1.04
CA LEU A 38 5.14 -0.65 1.88
C LEU A 38 6.65 -0.43 2.06
N LEU A 39 7.39 -0.18 0.97
CA LEU A 39 8.83 0.02 1.03
C LEU A 39 9.22 1.28 1.80
N GLU A 40 8.50 2.38 1.61
CA GLU A 40 8.70 3.63 2.37
C GLU A 40 8.53 3.39 3.89
N LEU A 41 7.43 2.74 4.29
CA LEU A 41 7.18 2.43 5.70
C LEU A 41 8.19 1.41 6.25
N TYR A 42 8.60 0.44 5.43
CA TYR A 42 9.59 -0.55 5.82
C TYR A 42 10.98 0.07 6.08
N GLU A 43 11.37 1.07 5.28
CA GLU A 43 12.61 1.82 5.51
C GLU A 43 12.55 2.60 6.83
N GLU A 44 11.42 3.23 7.15
CA GLU A 44 11.22 3.89 8.45
C GLU A 44 11.27 2.90 9.61
N PHE A 45 10.63 1.73 9.46
CA PHE A 45 10.62 0.66 10.46
C PHE A 45 12.04 0.13 10.74
N THR A 46 12.80 -0.18 9.69
CA THR A 46 14.17 -0.71 9.80
C THR A 46 15.15 0.31 10.38
N ARG A 47 14.89 1.60 10.22
CA ARG A 47 15.62 2.69 10.90
C ARG A 47 15.19 2.92 12.35
N GLY A 48 14.17 2.21 12.84
CA GLY A 48 13.62 2.41 14.18
C GLY A 48 12.80 3.69 14.34
N VAL A 49 12.41 4.35 13.23
CA VAL A 49 11.60 5.58 13.25
C VAL A 49 10.15 5.27 13.63
N CYS A 50 9.65 4.11 13.22
CA CYS A 50 8.30 3.65 13.56
C CYS A 50 8.27 2.18 14.00
N SER A 51 7.18 1.78 14.65
CA SER A 51 6.94 0.39 15.04
C SER A 51 6.26 -0.40 13.92
N LEU A 52 6.35 -1.74 13.98
CA LEU A 52 5.61 -2.61 13.07
C LEU A 52 4.08 -2.39 13.16
N GLY A 53 3.58 -2.09 14.37
CA GLY A 53 2.16 -1.76 14.57
C GLY A 53 1.75 -0.47 13.85
N TYR A 54 2.60 0.55 13.86
CA TYR A 54 2.36 1.79 13.10
C TYR A 54 2.36 1.54 11.58
N LEU A 55 3.33 0.75 11.08
CA LEU A 55 3.35 0.34 9.67
C LEU A 55 2.04 -0.36 9.27
N ALA A 56 1.56 -1.29 10.10
CA ALA A 56 0.31 -2.02 9.86
C ALA A 56 -0.90 -1.07 9.80
N GLU A 57 -0.99 -0.13 10.75
CA GLU A 57 -2.04 0.90 10.77
C GLU A 57 -2.04 1.75 9.50
N GLN A 58 -0.87 2.19 9.03
CA GLN A 58 -0.76 2.99 7.80
C GLN A 58 -1.16 2.23 6.54
N LEU A 59 -1.03 0.90 6.53
CA LEU A 59 -1.48 0.03 5.45
C LEU A 59 -2.93 -0.43 5.61
N GLY A 60 -3.58 -0.11 6.72
CA GLY A 60 -4.95 -0.54 7.02
C GLY A 60 -5.08 -2.05 7.25
N ILE A 61 -4.03 -2.70 7.77
CA ILE A 61 -3.99 -4.13 8.07
C ILE A 61 -3.66 -4.38 9.54
N THR A 62 -3.85 -5.60 10.00
CA THR A 62 -3.43 -6.01 11.35
C THR A 62 -1.92 -6.20 11.43
N THR A 63 -1.36 -6.10 12.63
CA THR A 63 0.08 -6.36 12.87
C THR A 63 0.49 -7.76 12.45
N TRP A 64 -0.39 -8.76 12.58
CA TRP A 64 -0.14 -10.13 12.13
C TRP A 64 -0.04 -10.21 10.59
N GLU A 65 -0.97 -9.58 9.87
CA GLU A 65 -0.91 -9.50 8.41
C GLU A 65 0.33 -8.76 7.92
N ALA A 66 0.76 -7.72 8.63
CA ALA A 66 2.02 -7.03 8.33
C ALA A 66 3.23 -7.96 8.52
N TYR A 67 3.27 -8.75 9.60
CA TYR A 67 4.31 -9.76 9.81
C TYR A 67 4.37 -10.76 8.65
N GLU A 68 3.23 -11.37 8.31
CA GLU A 68 3.17 -12.33 7.21
C GLU A 68 3.56 -11.72 5.86
N LEU A 69 3.14 -10.48 5.60
CA LEU A 69 3.46 -9.76 4.37
C LEU A 69 4.96 -9.56 4.22
N LEU A 70 5.63 -9.11 5.30
CA LEU A 70 7.07 -8.91 5.31
C LEU A 70 7.82 -10.24 5.16
N GLU A 71 7.41 -11.29 5.88
CA GLU A 71 8.03 -12.62 5.74
C GLU A 71 7.89 -13.20 4.32
N LYS A 72 6.69 -13.13 3.71
CA LYS A 72 6.47 -13.58 2.33
C LYS A 72 7.34 -12.84 1.32
N LYS A 73 7.79 -11.63 1.65
CA LYS A 73 8.70 -10.80 0.85
C LYS A 73 10.18 -10.98 1.24
N GLY A 74 10.50 -11.84 2.21
CA GLY A 74 11.86 -12.03 2.72
C GLY A 74 12.41 -10.83 3.49
N LEU A 75 11.53 -9.95 3.98
CA LEU A 75 11.87 -8.75 4.74
C LEU A 75 11.88 -9.09 6.23
N ARG A 76 12.89 -8.57 6.94
CA ARG A 76 13.03 -8.79 8.39
C ARG A 76 11.93 -8.06 9.15
N THR A 77 11.36 -8.73 10.15
CA THR A 77 10.28 -8.23 11.02
C THR A 77 10.77 -7.71 12.37
N SER A 78 12.09 -7.75 12.60
CA SER A 78 12.78 -7.06 13.70
C SER A 78 13.70 -5.97 13.16
N ASN A 79 13.80 -4.86 13.88
CA ASN A 79 14.70 -3.74 13.59
C ASN A 79 15.90 -3.67 14.57
N LEU A 80 16.14 -4.76 15.29
CA LEU A 80 17.31 -5.01 16.14
C LEU A 80 18.23 -6.03 15.45
#